data_AF-A0A7X9ZB08-F1
#
_entry.id   AF-A0A7X9ZB08-F1
#
_cell.length_a   1.000
_cell.length_b   1.000
_cell.length_c   1.000
_cell.angle_alpha   90.00
_cell.angle_beta   90.00
_cell.angle_gamma   90.00
#
_symmetry.space_group_name_H-M   'P 1'
#
loop_
_entity.id
_entity.type
_entity.pdbx_description
1 polymer ?
#
loop_
_entity_poly.entity_id
_entity_poly.type
_entity_poly.pdbx_seq_one_letter_code
_entity_poly.pdbx_strand_id
1 'polypeptide(L)' 'MDTKHPDSEIIDGLGGTAAVARLCKVKDPSVSEWRKNGIPSARRMYLETIQPDAFRAAESAKAARAA' A
#
# COMPACT_ATOMS: atom_id res chain seq x y z
N MET A 1 7.79 4.64 18.88
CA MET A 1 7.11 5.47 17.86
C MET A 1 6.81 4.56 16.69
N ASP A 2 5.54 4.19 16.51
CA ASP A 2 5.10 3.36 15.40
C ASP A 2 5.25 4.16 14.10
N THR A 3 6.41 4.03 13.47
CA THR A 3 6.68 4.68 12.19
C THR A 3 5.87 3.95 11.13
N LYS A 4 4.67 4.47 10.82
CA LYS A 4 3.82 3.99 9.74
C LYS A 4 4.62 4.03 8.42
N HIS A 5 4.78 2.89 7.76
CA HIS A 5 5.52 2.82 6.49
C HIS A 5 4.77 3.64 5.42
N PRO A 6 5.47 4.34 4.50
CA PRO A 6 4.84 5.11 3.42
C PRO A 6 3.81 4.32 2.61
N ASP A 7 4.07 3.04 2.38
CA ASP A 7 3.14 2.10 1.74
C ASP A 7 1.76 2.02 2.40
N SER A 8 1.59 2.48 3.63
CA SER A 8 0.27 2.56 4.22
C SER A 8 -0.69 3.49 3.46
N GLU A 9 -0.19 4.58 2.87
CA GLU A 9 -1.00 5.49 2.05
C GLU A 9 -1.41 4.81 0.74
N ILE A 10 -0.52 3.99 0.17
CA ILE A 10 -0.83 3.13 -0.98
C ILE A 10 -1.93 2.13 -0.60
N ILE A 11 -1.80 1.45 0.55
CA ILE A 11 -2.82 0.51 1.03
C ILE A 11 -4.15 1.22 1.25
N ASP A 12 -4.15 2.44 1.78
CA ASP A 12 -5.36 3.25 1.95
C ASP A 12 -5.99 3.61 0.58
N GLY A 13 -5.17 4.00 -0.41
CA GLY A 13 -5.60 4.26 -1.79
C GLY A 13 -6.14 3.04 -2.54
N LEU A 14 -5.67 1.84 -2.19
CA LEU A 14 -6.16 0.56 -2.71
C LEU A 14 -7.46 0.08 -2.03
N GLY A 15 -8.06 0.90 -1.15
CA GLY A 15 -9.30 0.56 -0.43
C GLY A 15 -9.09 -0.06 0.95
N GLY A 16 -7.88 0.03 1.50
CA GLY A 16 -7.55 -0.37 2.86
C GLY A 16 -7.19 -1.85 3.03
N THR A 17 -6.96 -2.24 4.29
CA THR A 17 -6.37 -3.54 4.66
C THR A 17 -7.17 -4.73 4.12
N ALA A 18 -8.49 -4.74 4.34
CA ALA A 18 -9.35 -5.84 3.94
C ALA A 18 -9.49 -5.94 2.41
N ALA A 19 -9.48 -4.81 1.68
CA ALA A 19 -9.53 -4.82 0.22
C ALA A 19 -8.25 -5.43 -0.36
N VAL A 20 -7.09 -4.95 0.10
CA VAL A 20 -5.79 -5.48 -0.33
C VAL A 20 -5.62 -6.96 0.04
N ALA A 21 -6.10 -7.39 1.22
CA ALA A 21 -6.06 -8.78 1.64
C ALA A 21 -6.86 -9.70 0.69
N ARG A 22 -8.06 -9.26 0.27
CA ARG A 22 -8.87 -9.97 -0.74
C ARG A 22 -8.18 -10.03 -2.10
N LEU A 23 -7.64 -8.91 -2.58
CA LEU A 23 -6.92 -8.84 -3.87
C LEU A 23 -5.72 -9.80 -3.90
N CYS A 24 -4.93 -9.81 -2.82
CA CYS A 24 -3.72 -10.61 -2.72
C CYS A 24 -3.95 -12.04 -2.21
N LYS A 25 -5.19 -12.41 -1.87
CA LYS A 25 -5.58 -13.70 -1.26
C LYS A 25 -4.74 -14.05 -0.03
N VAL A 26 -4.57 -13.08 0.87
CA VAL A 26 -3.87 -13.24 2.16
C VAL A 26 -4.80 -12.88 3.31
N LYS A 27 -4.36 -13.11 4.55
CA LYS A 27 -5.13 -12.69 5.73
C LYS A 27 -4.88 -11.21 6.03
N ASP A 28 -5.87 -10.53 6.61
CA ASP A 28 -5.77 -9.13 7.03
C ASP A 28 -4.55 -8.80 7.92
N PRO A 29 -4.10 -9.69 8.83
CA PRO A 29 -2.88 -9.45 9.60
C PRO A 29 -1.61 -9.35 8.73
N SER A 30 -1.56 -10.06 7.59
CA SER A 30 -0.43 -9.93 6.66
C SER A 30 -0.33 -8.50 6.12
N VAL A 31 -1.46 -7.92 5.71
CA VAL A 31 -1.50 -6.54 5.20
C VAL A 31 -1.26 -5.53 6.33
N SER A 32 -1.74 -5.82 7.55
CA SER A 32 -1.44 -5.00 8.72
C SER A 32 0.06 -4.95 9.03
N GLU A 33 0.79 -6.03 8.79
CA GLU A 33 2.24 -6.07 8.90
C GLU A 33 2.94 -5.30 7.78
N TRP A 34 2.39 -5.31 6.55
CA TRP A 34 2.92 -4.51 5.43
C TRP A 34 2.81 -3.01 5.69
N ARG A 35 1.82 -2.56 6.47
CA ARG A 35 1.74 -1.15 6.90
C ARG A 35 2.91 -0.71 7.79
N LYS A 36 3.60 -1.67 8.41
CA LYS A 36 4.78 -1.42 9.26
C LYS A 36 6.08 -1.64 8.50
N ASN A 37 6.14 -2.69 7.69
CA ASN A 37 7.40 -3.16 7.07
C ASN A 37 7.49 -2.90 5.56
N GLY A 38 6.41 -2.44 4.93
CA GLY A 38 6.28 -2.28 3.48
C GLY A 38 5.57 -3.45 2.79
N ILE A 39 5.02 -3.18 1.61
CA ILE A 39 4.40 -4.18 0.73
C ILE A 39 5.52 -5.03 0.10
N PRO A 40 5.47 -6.37 0.17
CA PRO A 40 6.43 -7.23 -0.49
C PRO A 40 6.49 -6.99 -2.01
N SER A 41 7.68 -6.99 -2.59
CA SER A 41 7.92 -6.67 -4.01
C SER A 41 6.99 -7.40 -4.99
N ALA A 42 6.80 -8.72 -4.81
CA ALA A 42 5.90 -9.51 -5.65
C ALA A 42 4.42 -9.07 -5.54
N ARG A 43 3.98 -8.63 -4.36
CA ARG A 43 2.63 -8.09 -4.14
C ARG A 43 2.49 -6.69 -4.71
N ARG A 44 3.53 -5.86 -4.58
CA ARG A 44 3.58 -4.53 -5.18
C ARG A 44 3.42 -4.59 -6.70
N MET A 45 4.22 -5.41 -7.38
CA MET A 45 4.14 -5.60 -8.84
C MET A 45 2.72 -5.95 -9.30
N TYR A 46 2.05 -6.86 -8.57
CA TYR A 46 0.66 -7.22 -8.85
C TYR A 46 -0.31 -6.05 -8.63
N LEU A 47 -0.20 -5.36 -7.48
CA LEU A 47 -1.09 -4.24 -7.12
C LEU A 47 -0.93 -3.05 -8.08
N GLU A 48 0.30 -2.72 -8.49
CA GLU A 48 0.59 -1.69 -9.50
C GLU A 48 -0.03 -2.03 -10.86
N THR A 49 -0.08 -3.31 -11.22
CA THR A 49 -0.67 -3.76 -12.47
C THR A 49 -2.19 -3.57 -12.49
N ILE A 50 -2.88 -3.80 -11.37
CA ILE A 50 -4.36 -3.77 -11.31
C ILE A 50 -4.93 -2.40 -10.93
N GLN A 51 -4.18 -1.57 -10.21
CA GLN A 51 -4.56 -0.21 -9.83
C GLN A 51 -3.35 0.74 -9.89
N PRO A 52 -2.87 1.11 -11.09
CA PRO A 52 -1.74 2.01 -11.23
C PRO A 52 -2.03 3.41 -10.64
N ASP A 53 -3.28 3.85 -10.66
CA ASP A 53 -3.66 5.19 -10.18
C ASP A 53 -3.47 5.35 -8.67
N ALA A 54 -3.66 4.29 -7.88
CA ALA A 54 -3.42 4.32 -6.44
C ALA A 54 -1.95 4.61 -6.10
N PHE A 55 -1.03 4.09 -6.92
CA PHE A 55 0.42 4.33 -6.76
C PHE A 55 0.81 5.74 -7.24
N ARG A 56 0.23 6.21 -8.35
CA ARG A 56 0.48 7.58 -8.85
C ARG A 56 -0.01 8.65 -7.87
N ALA A 57 -1.16 8.42 -7.23
CA ALA A 57 -1.70 9.32 -6.22
C ALA A 57 -0.79 9.36 -4.97
N ALA A 58 -0.32 8.21 -4.50
CA ALA A 58 0.60 8.14 -3.37
C ALA A 58 1.94 8.84 -3.65
N GLU A 59 2.52 8.63 -4.83
CA GLU A 59 3.76 9.33 -5.23
C GLU A 59 3.56 10.85 -5.35
N SER A 60 2.40 11.29 -5.86
CA SER A 60 2.06 12.71 -5.94
C SER A 60 1.89 13.34 -4.55
N ALA A 61 1.24 12.64 -3.62
CA ALA A 61 1.09 13.09 -2.24
C ALA A 61 2.45 13.18 -1.52
N LYS A 62 3.33 12.21 -1.76
CA LYS A 62 4.70 12.22 -1.23
C LYS A 62 5.53 13.37 -1.79
N ALA A 63 5.44 13.65 -3.10
CA ALA A 63 6.12 14.76 -3.75
C ALA A 63 5.64 16.12 -3.20
N ALA A 64 4.33 16.29 -3.00
CA ALA A 64 3.75 17.52 -2.45
C ALA A 64 4.20 17.80 -1.00
N ARG A 65 4.52 16.77 -0.22
CA ARG A 65 5.01 16.92 1.16
C ARG A 65 6.51 17.24 1.24
N ALA A 66 7.26 16.97 0.17
CA ALA A 66 8.70 17.21 0.12
C ALA A 66 9.08 18.59 -0.42
N ALA A 67 8.11 19.35 -0.96
CA ALA A 67 8.25 20.72 -1.45
C ALA A 67 7.83 21.73 -0.38
#